data_AF-A0A5C8D719-F1
#
_entry.id   AF-A0A5C8D719-F1
#
_cell.length_a   1.000
_cell.length_b   1.000
_cell.length_c   1.000
_cell.angle_alpha   90.00
_cell.angle_beta   90.00
_cell.angle_gamma   90.00
#
_symmetry.space_group_name_H-M   'P 1'
#
loop_
_entity.id
_entity.type
_entity.pdbx_description
1 polymer ?
#
loop_
_entity_poly.entity_id
_entity_poly.type
_entity_poly.pdbx_seq_one_letter_code
_entity_poly.pdbx_strand_id
1 'polypeptide(L)'
;MTELKKLIKLESIKIAVCLSIFLSMHLYAQSNSNGATNTVSYSSYMEAIRDLIPEMKINAVAETNAEMNLLSAKSSGDVNLTAQLGAIGTYGSGTLSSSLGGKSAEATGIRAGIGVGSLIPYSGTKWSVNLTHNSYLDGKLYYHNGDSIKAQHYYPSLTIEVSQPLLRNFFGALDKYPIKNAEYSLTIAKLQRILDDSSVLASYQKIYYQWIMYEKLLSYYRSMYITARAFENQMRARYQSGLIDNDSYQNARTQTMIYSDSFAQNKVYLDSLLTTIAFFIPDITNYSPDHAVWDAYIDLGNNMEMEEVAFADSINGEIAYQSKLRAEYTLEAMKSGNLPDLSIVGSVNLNGITPNTSGYFKSFGSMTNVDFFAGLQFSYPIGDRANKAQYKMAENSLYGVIAQYEKLEKDYNTQLQTYISRFNAYKNLISSKRAQIRALNSRIATQMQKLEQGRAEVDDLLTSRLELATSQTQLLNLQYEFITTIFDYRSLLAMEYID
;
A
#
# COMPACT_ATOMS: atom_id res chain seq x y z
N MET A 1 22.71 -4.02 24.35
CA MET A 1 22.71 -2.78 25.17
C MET A 1 22.74 -1.49 24.32
N THR A 2 23.36 -1.53 23.13
CA THR A 2 23.47 -0.38 22.20
C THR A 2 22.16 -0.06 21.47
N GLU A 3 21.35 -1.07 21.13
CA GLU A 3 20.06 -0.90 20.44
C GLU A 3 18.94 -0.38 21.37
N LEU A 4 18.92 -0.78 22.64
CA LEU A 4 17.96 -0.26 23.64
C LEU A 4 18.18 1.24 23.91
N LYS A 5 19.45 1.70 23.89
CA LYS A 5 19.78 3.13 24.01
C LYS A 5 19.36 3.94 22.78
N LYS A 6 19.40 3.37 21.58
CA LYS A 6 18.88 4.02 20.36
C LYS A 6 17.36 4.13 20.39
N LEU A 7 16.65 3.10 20.85
CA LEU A 7 15.20 3.11 20.99
C LEU A 7 14.73 4.18 21.98
N ILE A 8 15.38 4.25 23.15
CA ILE A 8 15.08 5.27 24.18
C ILE A 8 15.41 6.68 23.67
N LYS A 9 16.50 6.84 22.89
CA LYS A 9 16.87 8.14 22.31
C LYS A 9 15.90 8.58 21.21
N LEU A 10 15.35 7.65 20.43
CA LEU A 10 14.37 7.93 19.39
C LEU A 10 13.00 8.30 19.98
N GLU A 11 12.55 7.63 21.03
CA GLU A 11 11.31 7.99 21.73
C GLU A 11 11.45 9.32 22.50
N SER A 12 12.58 9.58 23.14
CA SER A 12 12.80 10.87 23.81
C SER A 12 12.92 12.05 22.84
N ILE A 13 13.41 11.84 21.61
CA ILE A 13 13.39 12.86 20.55
C ILE A 13 11.95 13.07 20.03
N LYS A 14 11.16 12.00 19.84
CA LYS A 14 9.74 12.14 19.45
C LYS A 14 8.90 12.86 20.51
N ILE A 15 9.12 12.54 21.78
CA ILE A 15 8.46 13.22 22.91
C ILE A 15 8.92 14.69 22.99
N ALA A 16 10.21 14.98 22.75
CA ALA A 16 10.72 16.36 22.73
C ALA A 16 10.20 17.19 21.55
N VAL A 17 10.02 16.59 20.37
CA VAL A 17 9.42 17.25 19.20
C VAL A 17 7.92 17.50 19.42
N CYS A 18 7.17 16.51 19.90
CA CYS A 18 5.77 16.69 20.29
C CYS A 18 5.62 17.75 21.40
N LEU A 19 6.49 17.76 22.41
CA LEU A 19 6.49 18.80 23.44
C LEU A 19 6.87 20.17 22.87
N SER A 20 7.80 20.28 21.93
CA SER A 20 8.18 21.56 21.33
C SER A 20 7.07 22.16 20.48
N ILE A 21 6.31 21.33 19.75
CA ILE A 21 5.14 21.73 18.97
C ILE A 21 3.98 22.14 19.91
N PHE A 22 3.74 21.37 20.98
CA PHE A 22 2.80 21.73 22.04
C PHE A 22 3.18 23.03 22.76
N LEU A 23 4.48 23.25 23.03
CA LEU A 23 4.96 24.45 23.71
C LEU A 23 4.86 25.67 22.80
N SER A 24 5.10 25.55 21.48
CA SER A 24 4.86 26.64 20.53
C SER A 24 3.37 27.00 20.39
N MET A 25 2.47 26.02 20.45
CA MET A 25 1.03 26.28 20.46
C MET A 25 0.55 26.89 21.78
N HIS A 26 1.07 26.45 22.92
CA HIS A 26 0.76 27.03 24.24
C HIS A 26 1.36 28.43 24.44
N LEU A 27 2.57 28.70 23.93
CA LEU A 27 3.20 30.02 24.01
C LEU A 27 2.52 31.04 23.08
N TYR A 28 1.95 30.61 21.95
CA TYR A 28 1.05 31.47 21.16
C TYR A 28 -0.29 31.71 21.86
N ALA A 29 -0.85 30.71 22.54
CA ALA A 29 -2.11 30.80 23.27
C ALA A 29 -2.05 31.74 24.50
N GLN A 30 -0.88 31.96 25.09
CA GLN A 30 -0.73 32.84 26.26
C GLN A 30 -0.59 34.33 25.92
N SER A 31 -0.48 34.69 24.63
CA SER A 31 -0.31 36.09 24.21
C SER A 31 -1.60 36.81 23.79
N ASN A 32 -2.73 36.09 23.66
CA ASN A 32 -4.00 36.67 23.20
C ASN A 32 -5.17 36.34 24.14
N SER A 33 -5.08 36.81 25.38
CA SER A 33 -6.25 36.94 26.26
C SER A 33 -7.08 38.16 25.84
N ASN A 34 -7.82 38.08 24.73
CA ASN A 34 -8.93 38.96 24.36
C ASN A 34 -9.68 38.37 23.13
N GLY A 35 -10.60 37.43 23.36
CA GLY A 35 -11.71 37.15 22.44
C GLY A 35 -11.43 36.76 20.97
N ALA A 36 -10.20 36.43 20.59
CA ALA A 36 -9.84 36.00 19.25
C ALA A 36 -9.90 34.46 19.18
N THR A 37 -10.79 33.91 18.36
CA THR A 37 -10.75 32.51 17.95
C THR A 37 -9.39 32.22 17.33
N ASN A 38 -8.64 31.26 17.87
CA ASN A 38 -7.37 30.83 17.29
C ASN A 38 -7.66 30.25 15.88
N THR A 39 -7.09 30.86 14.84
CA THR A 39 -7.28 30.41 13.46
C THR A 39 -6.25 29.33 13.10
N VAL A 40 -6.71 28.26 12.46
CA VAL A 40 -5.85 27.18 11.95
C VAL A 40 -5.72 27.34 10.45
N SER A 41 -4.49 27.51 9.96
CA SER A 41 -4.21 27.58 8.52
C SER A 41 -4.24 26.18 7.88
N TYR A 42 -4.44 26.13 6.56
CA TYR A 42 -4.41 24.88 5.81
C TYR A 42 -3.08 24.13 5.97
N SER A 43 -1.95 24.84 5.85
CA SER A 43 -0.61 24.24 5.98
C SER A 43 -0.37 23.71 7.39
N SER A 44 -0.73 24.48 8.42
CA SER A 44 -0.61 24.02 9.81
C SER A 44 -1.50 22.82 10.11
N TYR A 45 -2.71 22.76 9.54
CA TYR A 45 -3.59 21.60 9.65
C TYR A 45 -2.95 20.38 8.98
N MET A 46 -2.49 20.50 7.74
CA MET A 46 -1.89 19.39 7.00
C MET A 46 -0.61 18.88 7.67
N GLU A 47 0.25 19.77 8.17
CA GLU A 47 1.46 19.41 8.92
C GLU A 47 1.14 18.66 10.21
N ALA A 48 0.14 19.12 10.97
CA ALA A 48 -0.25 18.48 12.23
C ALA A 48 -0.77 17.05 12.03
N ILE A 49 -1.51 16.79 10.94
CA ILE A 49 -2.10 15.47 10.71
C ILE A 49 -1.17 14.51 9.95
N ARG A 50 -0.28 14.99 9.07
CA ARG A 50 0.48 14.16 8.11
C ARG A 50 1.20 12.98 8.78
N ASP A 51 1.88 13.21 9.90
CA ASP A 51 2.65 12.17 10.60
C ASP A 51 1.79 11.25 11.49
N LEU A 52 0.54 11.65 11.74
CA LEU A 52 -0.40 10.95 12.59
C LEU A 52 -1.34 10.02 11.79
N ILE A 53 -1.49 10.23 10.47
CA ILE A 53 -2.35 9.42 9.60
C ILE A 53 -1.88 7.93 9.60
N PRO A 54 -2.69 6.99 10.13
CA PRO A 54 -2.33 5.58 10.17
C PRO A 54 -2.21 4.93 8.79
N GLU A 55 -3.06 5.34 7.84
CA GLU A 55 -3.10 4.80 6.48
C GLU A 55 -1.75 4.99 5.75
N MET A 56 -1.11 6.16 5.90
CA MET A 56 0.21 6.41 5.32
C MET A 56 1.28 5.46 5.88
N LYS A 57 1.18 5.09 7.16
CA LYS A 57 2.09 4.12 7.78
C LYS A 57 1.84 2.70 7.25
N ILE A 58 0.57 2.34 7.04
CA ILE A 58 0.18 1.05 6.46
C ILE A 58 0.73 0.94 5.03
N ASN A 59 0.58 1.98 4.22
CA ASN A 59 1.11 2.02 2.84
C ASN A 59 2.64 1.87 2.82
N ALA A 60 3.34 2.56 3.72
CA ALA A 60 4.80 2.44 3.86
C ALA A 60 5.25 1.03 4.28
N VAL A 61 4.46 0.33 5.12
CA VAL A 61 4.74 -1.07 5.51
C VAL A 61 4.58 -2.01 4.32
N ALA A 62 3.61 -1.78 3.42
CA ALA A 62 3.44 -2.60 2.22
C ALA A 62 4.66 -2.53 1.30
N GLU A 63 5.20 -1.33 1.07
CA GLU A 63 6.48 -1.14 0.34
C GLU A 63 7.63 -1.85 1.07
N THR A 64 7.77 -1.65 2.38
CA THR A 64 8.84 -2.26 3.19
C THR A 64 8.78 -3.79 3.11
N ASN A 65 7.60 -4.38 3.15
CA ASN A 65 7.42 -5.82 2.98
C ASN A 65 7.85 -6.30 1.58
N ALA A 66 7.58 -5.52 0.53
CA ALA A 66 8.07 -5.82 -0.81
C ALA A 66 9.61 -5.75 -0.89
N GLU A 67 10.24 -4.80 -0.20
CA GLU A 67 11.71 -4.73 -0.07
C GLU A 67 12.27 -5.97 0.65
N MET A 68 11.64 -6.38 1.76
CA MET A 68 12.04 -7.58 2.49
C MET A 68 11.85 -8.85 1.66
N ASN A 69 10.79 -8.92 0.84
CA ASN A 69 10.58 -10.03 -0.10
C ASN A 69 11.67 -10.08 -1.17
N LEU A 70 12.14 -8.92 -1.68
CA LEU A 70 13.27 -8.87 -2.60
C LEU A 70 14.56 -9.34 -1.94
N LEU A 71 14.82 -8.90 -0.71
CA LEU A 71 15.98 -9.36 0.06
C LEU A 71 15.92 -10.88 0.28
N SER A 72 14.76 -11.41 0.66
CA SER A 72 14.53 -12.85 0.82
C SER A 72 14.63 -13.62 -0.49
N ALA A 73 14.30 -13.03 -1.64
CA ALA A 73 14.48 -13.67 -2.93
C ALA A 73 15.97 -13.75 -3.32
N LYS A 74 16.74 -12.69 -2.99
CA LYS A 74 18.19 -12.64 -3.23
C LYS A 74 18.97 -13.65 -2.39
N SER A 75 18.44 -14.08 -1.24
CA SER A 75 19.08 -15.11 -0.41
C SER A 75 19.16 -16.49 -1.06
N SER A 76 18.45 -16.70 -2.18
CA SER A 76 18.66 -17.88 -3.03
C SER A 76 20.11 -18.05 -3.49
N GLY A 77 20.88 -16.95 -3.56
CA GLY A 77 22.31 -16.95 -3.85
C GLY A 77 23.23 -16.95 -2.64
N ASP A 78 22.70 -17.06 -1.41
CA ASP A 78 23.51 -17.07 -0.20
C ASP A 78 24.23 -18.42 -0.04
N VAL A 79 25.34 -18.40 0.71
CA VAL A 79 26.07 -19.61 1.06
C VAL A 79 25.40 -20.27 2.26
N ASN A 80 24.93 -21.50 2.07
CA ASN A 80 24.31 -22.29 3.12
C ASN A 80 25.36 -23.17 3.80
N LEU A 81 25.45 -23.07 5.13
CA LEU A 81 26.20 -24.00 5.98
C LEU A 81 25.26 -25.08 6.50
N THR A 82 25.55 -26.34 6.18
CA THR A 82 24.81 -27.50 6.68
C THR A 82 25.69 -28.28 7.65
N ALA A 83 25.09 -28.77 8.73
CA ALA A 83 25.72 -29.68 9.67
C ALA A 83 24.78 -30.86 9.93
N GLN A 84 25.31 -32.07 9.88
CA GLN A 84 24.55 -33.29 10.10
C GLN A 84 25.25 -34.19 11.11
N LEU A 85 24.48 -34.78 12.02
CA LEU A 85 24.91 -35.82 12.94
C LEU A 85 23.80 -36.87 13.00
N GLY A 86 24.14 -38.13 12.78
CA GLY A 86 23.15 -39.21 12.80
C GLY A 86 23.78 -40.57 13.04
N ALA A 87 22.93 -41.54 13.40
CA ALA A 87 23.34 -42.94 13.44
C ALA A 87 23.28 -43.53 12.02
N ILE A 88 24.21 -44.42 11.70
CA ILE A 88 24.25 -45.17 10.43
C ILE A 88 24.35 -46.66 10.73
N GLY A 89 23.75 -47.47 9.86
CA GLY A 89 23.78 -48.93 9.95
C GLY A 89 23.82 -49.55 8.57
N THR A 90 24.58 -50.62 8.40
CA THR A 90 24.55 -51.46 7.19
C THR A 90 24.26 -52.90 7.61
N TYR A 91 23.37 -53.56 6.88
CA TYR A 91 23.02 -54.97 7.08
C TYR A 91 22.73 -55.61 5.72
N GLY A 92 23.47 -56.65 5.34
CA GLY A 92 23.19 -57.39 4.09
C GLY A 92 24.35 -58.23 3.56
N SER A 93 24.06 -59.06 2.55
CA SER A 93 25.03 -59.90 1.82
C SER A 93 25.46 -59.22 0.50
N GLY A 94 26.77 -59.10 0.27
CA GLY A 94 27.34 -58.60 -0.97
C GLY A 94 27.52 -59.73 -2.00
N THR A 95 26.87 -59.59 -3.16
CA THR A 95 26.98 -60.50 -4.31
C THR A 95 28.19 -60.16 -5.19
N LEU A 96 29.40 -60.30 -4.65
CA LEU A 96 30.62 -60.36 -5.49
C LEU A 96 30.87 -61.81 -5.87
N SER A 97 30.57 -62.15 -7.13
CA SER A 97 30.90 -63.39 -7.87
C SER A 97 30.76 -64.72 -7.09
N SER A 98 29.84 -65.57 -7.55
CA SER A 98 29.60 -66.94 -7.07
C SER A 98 30.82 -67.88 -7.07
N SER A 99 31.99 -67.45 -7.57
CA SER A 99 33.25 -68.18 -7.50
C SER A 99 34.17 -67.82 -6.32
N LEU A 100 33.86 -66.79 -5.51
CA LEU A 100 34.73 -66.31 -4.41
C LEU A 100 34.04 -66.17 -3.03
N GLY A 101 32.79 -66.63 -2.90
CA GLY A 101 32.07 -66.65 -1.61
C GLY A 101 31.57 -65.26 -1.19
N GLY A 102 30.25 -65.11 -1.08
CA GLY A 102 29.63 -63.85 -0.65
C GLY A 102 30.06 -63.44 0.76
N LYS A 103 30.29 -62.14 0.97
CA LYS A 103 30.56 -61.53 2.29
C LYS A 103 29.30 -60.84 2.78
N SER A 104 28.87 -61.06 4.02
CA SER A 104 27.84 -60.23 4.65
C SER A 104 28.45 -59.28 5.66
N ALA A 105 27.88 -58.08 5.74
CA ALA A 105 28.34 -57.02 6.62
C ALA A 105 27.19 -56.58 7.51
N GLU A 106 27.45 -56.56 8.82
CA GLU A 106 26.63 -55.89 9.82
C GLU A 106 27.53 -54.82 10.45
N ALA A 107 27.18 -53.55 10.35
CA ALA A 107 27.94 -52.49 11.03
C ALA A 107 27.03 -51.34 11.44
N THR A 108 27.25 -50.81 12.64
CA THR A 108 26.55 -49.66 13.20
C THR A 108 27.55 -48.58 13.55
N GLY A 109 27.10 -47.33 13.49
CA GLY A 109 28.01 -46.21 13.54
C GLY A 109 27.34 -44.85 13.64
N ILE A 110 28.18 -43.83 13.55
CA ILE A 110 27.79 -42.42 13.57
C ILE A 110 28.28 -41.77 12.28
N ARG A 111 27.42 -40.99 11.63
CA ARG A 111 27.79 -40.07 10.55
C ARG A 111 27.81 -38.66 11.12
N ALA A 112 28.94 -37.98 10.98
CA ALA A 112 29.04 -36.54 11.14
C ALA A 112 29.35 -35.91 9.78
N GLY A 113 28.83 -34.73 9.50
CA GLY A 113 29.19 -34.01 8.29
C GLY A 113 28.95 -32.52 8.41
N ILE A 114 29.75 -31.76 7.70
CA ILE A 114 29.63 -30.32 7.54
C ILE A 114 29.75 -29.99 6.05
N GLY A 115 28.86 -29.16 5.54
CA GLY A 115 28.82 -28.81 4.13
C GLY A 115 28.61 -27.32 3.94
N VAL A 116 29.21 -26.77 2.89
CA VAL A 116 28.88 -25.43 2.40
C VAL A 116 28.49 -25.53 0.94
N GLY A 117 27.48 -24.78 0.53
CA GLY A 117 27.06 -24.77 -0.86
C GLY A 117 26.21 -23.56 -1.19
N SER A 118 26.14 -23.25 -2.47
CA SER A 118 25.35 -22.14 -2.97
C SER A 118 24.94 -22.35 -4.42
N LEU A 119 24.01 -21.51 -4.84
CA LEU A 119 23.53 -21.38 -6.20
C LEU A 119 23.93 -19.99 -6.70
N ILE A 120 24.37 -19.88 -7.95
CA ILE A 120 24.59 -18.59 -8.60
C ILE A 120 23.32 -18.32 -9.42
N PRO A 121 22.37 -17.47 -8.96
CA PRO A 121 21.02 -17.42 -9.55
C PRO A 121 21.00 -16.95 -11.01
N TYR A 122 22.00 -16.16 -11.43
CA TYR A 122 22.08 -15.62 -12.80
C TYR A 122 22.67 -16.60 -13.83
N SER A 123 23.41 -17.62 -13.40
CA SER A 123 23.95 -18.66 -14.27
C SER A 123 23.23 -20.01 -14.08
N GLY A 124 22.56 -20.20 -12.95
CA GLY A 124 21.99 -21.49 -12.53
C GLY A 124 23.05 -22.47 -11.99
N THR A 125 24.31 -22.04 -11.87
CA THR A 125 25.40 -22.90 -11.39
C THR A 125 25.21 -23.23 -9.92
N LYS A 126 25.21 -24.51 -9.57
CA LYS A 126 25.22 -24.98 -8.18
C LYS A 126 26.59 -25.51 -7.84
N TRP A 127 27.08 -25.19 -6.66
CA TRP A 127 28.33 -25.75 -6.15
C TRP A 127 28.16 -26.16 -4.68
N SER A 128 28.88 -27.20 -4.27
CA SER A 128 28.93 -27.60 -2.87
C SER A 128 30.28 -28.21 -2.51
N VAL A 129 30.64 -28.09 -1.24
CA VAL A 129 31.80 -28.70 -0.62
C VAL A 129 31.33 -29.36 0.67
N ASN A 130 31.40 -30.68 0.73
CA ASN A 130 30.90 -31.48 1.84
C ASN A 130 32.03 -32.30 2.46
N LEU A 131 32.29 -32.10 3.75
CA LEU A 131 33.15 -32.95 4.54
C LEU A 131 32.27 -33.89 5.35
N THR A 132 32.38 -35.20 5.11
CA THR A 132 31.65 -36.22 5.87
C THR A 132 32.60 -37.19 6.54
N HIS A 133 32.16 -37.74 7.66
CA HIS A 133 32.89 -38.74 8.41
C HIS A 133 31.91 -39.79 8.91
N ASN A 134 32.00 -40.98 8.35
CA ASN A 134 31.26 -42.14 8.81
C ASN A 134 32.16 -42.97 9.74
N SER A 135 31.72 -43.15 10.98
CA SER A 135 32.39 -43.93 12.01
C SER A 135 31.61 -45.20 12.28
N TYR A 136 32.03 -46.34 11.72
CA TYR A 136 31.45 -47.64 12.05
C TYR A 136 32.09 -48.16 13.33
N LEU A 137 31.38 -48.01 14.44
CA LEU A 137 31.89 -48.26 15.79
C LEU A 137 31.78 -49.72 16.20
N ASP A 138 30.79 -50.44 15.68
CA ASP A 138 30.59 -51.85 15.93
C ASP A 138 30.10 -52.56 14.67
N GLY A 139 30.33 -53.86 14.59
CA GLY A 139 29.96 -54.65 13.43
C GLY A 139 30.86 -55.84 13.15
N LYS A 140 30.36 -56.75 12.31
CA LYS A 140 31.05 -57.95 11.84
C LYS A 140 30.94 -58.08 10.32
N LEU A 141 32.06 -58.39 9.70
CA LEU A 141 32.11 -58.93 8.34
C LEU A 141 32.17 -60.45 8.46
N TYR A 142 31.19 -61.14 7.89
CA TYR A 142 31.11 -62.60 7.89
C TYR A 142 31.63 -63.15 6.56
N TYR A 143 32.47 -64.19 6.67
CA TYR A 143 33.03 -64.93 5.55
C TYR A 143 32.28 -66.25 5.35
N HIS A 144 32.36 -66.80 4.12
CA HIS A 144 31.67 -68.04 3.76
C HIS A 144 32.11 -69.26 4.58
N ASN A 145 33.32 -69.24 5.14
CA ASN A 145 33.84 -70.29 6.01
C ASN A 145 33.33 -70.21 7.47
N GLY A 146 32.44 -69.26 7.78
CA GLY A 146 31.89 -69.05 9.13
C GLY A 146 32.72 -68.10 10.01
N ASP A 147 33.87 -67.63 9.54
CA ASP A 147 34.68 -66.67 10.27
C ASP A 147 34.06 -65.27 10.23
N SER A 148 34.32 -64.48 11.28
CA SER A 148 33.94 -63.07 11.32
C SER A 148 35.10 -62.19 11.75
N ILE A 149 35.24 -61.03 11.11
CA ILE A 149 36.17 -59.97 11.54
C ILE A 149 35.37 -58.75 11.97
N LYS A 150 35.89 -58.00 12.94
CA LYS A 150 35.26 -56.75 13.38
C LYS A 150 35.28 -55.72 12.23
N ALA A 151 34.12 -55.19 11.89
CA ALA A 151 33.92 -54.23 10.80
C ALA A 151 34.12 -52.77 11.26
N GLN A 152 35.14 -52.52 12.08
CA GLN A 152 35.35 -51.23 12.74
C GLN A 152 36.25 -50.31 11.92
N HIS A 153 35.67 -49.30 11.28
CA HIS A 153 36.42 -48.40 10.42
C HIS A 153 35.83 -46.98 10.36
N TYR A 154 36.72 -46.04 10.09
CA TYR A 154 36.42 -44.67 9.76
C TYR A 154 36.47 -44.48 8.25
N TYR A 155 35.48 -43.77 7.73
CA TYR A 155 35.34 -43.40 6.32
C TYR A 155 35.14 -41.88 6.21
N PRO A 156 36.23 -41.09 6.24
CA PRO A 156 36.17 -39.67 5.93
C PRO A 156 36.09 -39.43 4.42
N SER A 157 35.31 -38.43 4.02
CA SER A 157 35.25 -37.97 2.63
C SER A 157 35.14 -36.45 2.54
N LEU A 158 35.80 -35.85 1.55
CA LEU A 158 35.62 -34.47 1.11
C LEU A 158 35.13 -34.50 -0.33
N THR A 159 33.92 -34.02 -0.55
CA THR A 159 33.24 -34.04 -1.83
C THR A 159 33.04 -32.61 -2.30
N ILE A 160 33.60 -32.27 -3.45
CA ILE A 160 33.38 -31.00 -4.15
C ILE A 160 32.51 -31.31 -5.37
N GLU A 161 31.42 -30.59 -5.54
CA GLU A 161 30.48 -30.77 -6.64
C GLU A 161 30.17 -29.43 -7.31
N VAL A 162 30.09 -29.45 -8.64
CA VAL A 162 29.62 -28.33 -9.45
C VAL A 162 28.64 -28.86 -10.49
N SER A 163 27.51 -28.17 -10.65
CA SER A 163 26.50 -28.47 -11.66
C SER A 163 26.08 -27.21 -12.39
N GLN A 164 26.13 -27.23 -13.72
CA GLN A 164 25.75 -26.12 -14.59
C GLN A 164 24.63 -26.56 -15.54
N PRO A 165 23.42 -25.99 -15.45
CA PRO A 165 22.37 -26.24 -16.42
C PRO A 165 22.75 -25.71 -17.81
N LEU A 166 22.40 -26.47 -18.85
CA LEU A 166 22.60 -26.17 -20.27
C LEU A 166 21.29 -25.98 -21.05
N LEU A 167 20.18 -26.57 -20.59
CA LEU A 167 18.85 -26.47 -21.24
C LEU A 167 17.80 -25.92 -20.27
N ARG A 168 17.15 -26.79 -19.48
CA ARG A 168 16.27 -26.35 -18.39
C ARG A 168 17.07 -25.46 -17.44
N ASN A 169 16.53 -24.28 -17.12
CA ASN A 169 17.20 -23.31 -16.25
C ASN A 169 18.56 -22.79 -16.78
N PHE A 170 18.78 -22.83 -18.10
CA PHE A 170 19.96 -22.22 -18.71
C PHE A 170 20.05 -20.73 -18.37
N PHE A 171 21.25 -20.24 -18.03
CA PHE A 171 21.46 -18.89 -17.49
C PHE A 171 20.49 -18.52 -16.35
N GLY A 172 20.19 -19.51 -15.50
CA GLY A 172 19.37 -19.32 -14.31
C GLY A 172 17.95 -18.82 -14.60
N ALA A 173 17.35 -19.16 -15.75
CA ALA A 173 16.00 -18.70 -16.12
C ALA A 173 14.94 -18.92 -15.02
N LEU A 174 15.02 -20.06 -14.31
CA LEU A 174 14.16 -20.40 -13.18
C LEU A 174 14.69 -19.84 -11.86
N ASP A 175 16.01 -19.85 -11.67
CA ASP A 175 16.62 -19.43 -10.40
C ASP A 175 16.59 -17.92 -10.17
N LYS A 176 16.71 -17.12 -11.24
CA LYS A 176 16.57 -15.66 -11.16
C LYS A 176 15.10 -15.21 -11.16
N TYR A 177 14.16 -16.10 -11.44
CA TYR A 177 12.73 -15.74 -11.53
C TYR A 177 12.15 -15.18 -10.24
N PRO A 178 12.36 -15.80 -9.05
CA PRO A 178 11.91 -15.22 -7.79
C PRO A 178 12.47 -13.81 -7.54
N ILE A 179 13.73 -13.56 -7.91
CA ILE A 179 14.39 -12.26 -7.78
C ILE A 179 13.71 -11.24 -8.69
N LYS A 180 13.56 -11.53 -9.99
CA LYS A 180 12.90 -10.63 -10.94
C LYS A 180 11.44 -10.38 -10.61
N ASN A 181 10.71 -11.40 -10.19
CA ASN A 181 9.33 -11.27 -9.73
C ASN A 181 9.24 -10.34 -8.50
N ALA A 182 10.19 -10.43 -7.56
CA ALA A 182 10.25 -9.53 -6.40
C ALA A 182 10.67 -8.10 -6.78
N GLU A 183 11.58 -7.91 -7.75
CA GLU A 183 11.96 -6.58 -8.28
C GLU A 183 10.76 -5.85 -8.91
N TYR A 184 9.98 -6.53 -9.75
CA TYR A 184 8.75 -5.96 -10.30
C TYR A 184 7.73 -5.68 -9.21
N SER A 185 7.56 -6.60 -8.25
CA SER A 185 6.62 -6.42 -7.14
C SER A 185 6.99 -5.21 -6.27
N LEU A 186 8.29 -4.98 -6.03
CA LEU A 186 8.76 -3.80 -5.31
C LEU A 186 8.49 -2.51 -6.10
N THR A 187 8.78 -2.51 -7.40
CA THR A 187 8.53 -1.33 -8.26
C THR A 187 7.05 -0.97 -8.25
N ILE A 188 6.16 -1.97 -8.41
CA ILE A 188 4.71 -1.78 -8.30
C ILE A 188 4.32 -1.25 -6.91
N ALA A 189 4.87 -1.81 -5.83
CA ALA A 189 4.55 -1.36 -4.47
C ALA A 189 4.96 0.10 -4.21
N LYS A 190 6.11 0.55 -4.75
CA LYS A 190 6.55 1.95 -4.67
C LYS A 190 5.60 2.90 -5.37
N LEU A 191 5.20 2.57 -6.60
CA LEU A 191 4.25 3.36 -7.37
C LEU A 191 2.86 3.37 -6.72
N GLN A 192 2.40 2.23 -6.23
CA GLN A 192 1.13 2.09 -5.53
C GLN A 192 1.11 2.95 -4.27
N ARG A 193 2.20 2.97 -3.49
CA ARG A 193 2.32 3.85 -2.32
C ARG A 193 2.14 5.32 -2.69
N ILE A 194 2.75 5.79 -3.78
CA ILE A 194 2.61 7.19 -4.23
C ILE A 194 1.14 7.53 -4.50
N LEU A 195 0.41 6.64 -5.19
CA LEU A 195 -1.03 6.81 -5.45
C LEU A 195 -1.86 6.77 -4.17
N ASP A 196 -1.62 5.78 -3.31
CA ASP A 196 -2.38 5.58 -2.07
C ASP A 196 -2.15 6.75 -1.12
N ASP A 197 -0.91 7.19 -0.93
CA ASP A 197 -0.57 8.35 -0.10
C ASP A 197 -1.22 9.63 -0.66
N SER A 198 -1.23 9.81 -1.98
CA SER A 198 -1.91 10.94 -2.63
C SER A 198 -3.43 10.93 -2.40
N SER A 199 -4.07 9.77 -2.55
CA SER A 199 -5.51 9.60 -2.32
C SER A 199 -5.90 9.83 -0.84
N VAL A 200 -5.06 9.34 0.08
CA VAL A 200 -5.22 9.56 1.51
C VAL A 200 -5.11 11.05 1.82
N LEU A 201 -4.07 11.74 1.34
CA LEU A 201 -3.90 13.18 1.54
C LEU A 201 -5.09 13.98 0.98
N ALA A 202 -5.55 13.66 -0.22
CA ALA A 202 -6.74 14.29 -0.81
C ALA A 202 -7.98 14.17 0.10
N SER A 203 -8.17 13.00 0.73
CA SER A 203 -9.30 12.77 1.64
C SER A 203 -9.25 13.68 2.87
N TYR A 204 -8.06 13.88 3.46
CA TYR A 204 -7.88 14.79 4.60
C TYR A 204 -7.93 16.27 4.22
N GLN A 205 -7.51 16.63 3.00
CA GLN A 205 -7.68 17.98 2.46
C GLN A 205 -9.17 18.34 2.33
N LYS A 206 -9.98 17.40 1.82
CA LYS A 206 -11.44 17.59 1.72
C LYS A 206 -12.07 17.84 3.09
N ILE A 207 -11.64 17.14 4.14
CA ILE A 207 -12.13 17.36 5.51
C ILE A 207 -11.92 18.82 5.96
N TYR A 208 -10.75 19.41 5.69
CA TYR A 208 -10.48 20.81 6.04
C TYR A 208 -11.41 21.78 5.31
N TYR A 209 -11.60 21.60 4.00
CA TYR A 209 -12.52 22.45 3.24
C TYR A 209 -13.99 22.20 3.60
N GLN A 210 -14.35 20.98 4.01
CA GLN A 210 -15.67 20.65 4.53
C GLN A 210 -15.94 21.36 5.87
N TRP A 211 -14.91 21.51 6.71
CA TRP A 211 -15.00 22.31 7.94
C TRP A 211 -15.30 23.78 7.62
N ILE A 212 -14.55 24.39 6.69
CA ILE A 212 -14.83 25.76 6.22
C ILE A 212 -16.26 25.88 5.68
N MET A 213 -16.69 24.91 4.86
CA MET A 213 -18.04 24.89 4.28
C MET A 213 -19.12 24.91 5.36
N TYR A 214 -19.03 24.05 6.39
CA TYR A 214 -20.02 24.01 7.46
C TYR A 214 -20.02 25.29 8.31
N GLU A 215 -18.87 25.90 8.57
CA GLU A 215 -18.83 27.19 9.27
C GLU A 215 -19.47 28.32 8.45
N LYS A 216 -19.22 28.36 7.14
CA LYS A 216 -19.89 29.29 6.23
C LYS A 216 -21.41 29.04 6.22
N LEU A 217 -21.87 27.78 6.11
CA LEU A 217 -23.29 27.43 6.15
C LEU A 217 -23.97 27.89 7.45
N LEU A 218 -23.34 27.66 8.61
CA LEU A 218 -23.86 28.12 9.90
C LEU A 218 -23.96 29.64 9.98
N SER A 219 -22.95 30.35 9.47
CA SER A 219 -22.98 31.82 9.39
C SER A 219 -24.15 32.31 8.52
N TYR A 220 -24.36 31.69 7.35
CA TYR A 220 -25.52 31.99 6.50
C TYR A 220 -26.84 31.73 7.21
N TYR A 221 -27.08 30.51 7.70
CA TYR A 221 -28.36 30.18 8.35
C TYR A 221 -28.62 31.04 9.59
N ARG A 222 -27.59 31.43 10.34
CA ARG A 222 -27.72 32.37 11.46
C ARG A 222 -28.21 33.75 10.99
N SER A 223 -27.61 34.29 9.93
CA SER A 223 -28.03 35.56 9.33
C SER A 223 -29.47 35.48 8.80
N MET A 224 -29.83 34.38 8.15
CA MET A 224 -31.20 34.14 7.64
C MET A 224 -32.21 34.01 8.77
N TYR A 225 -31.87 33.30 9.84
CA TYR A 225 -32.72 33.18 11.03
C TYR A 225 -32.98 34.53 11.69
N ILE A 226 -31.94 35.36 11.89
CA ILE A 226 -32.09 36.70 12.48
C ILE A 226 -33.02 37.56 11.61
N THR A 227 -32.80 37.55 10.29
CA THR A 227 -33.60 38.33 9.34
C THR A 227 -35.04 37.83 9.27
N ALA A 228 -35.26 36.51 9.28
CA ALA A 228 -36.58 35.91 9.28
C ALA A 228 -37.33 36.18 10.59
N ARG A 229 -36.64 36.15 11.74
CA ARG A 229 -37.22 36.47 13.04
C ARG A 229 -37.67 37.93 13.13
N ALA A 230 -36.87 38.85 12.59
CA ALA A 230 -37.27 40.25 12.50
C ALA A 230 -38.53 40.43 11.62
N PHE A 231 -38.58 39.71 10.51
CA PHE A 231 -39.74 39.71 9.62
C PHE A 231 -40.99 39.05 10.26
N GLU A 232 -40.84 37.93 10.96
CA GLU A 232 -41.91 37.28 11.74
C GLU A 232 -42.51 38.26 12.75
N ASN A 233 -41.68 39.00 13.47
CA ASN A 233 -42.14 40.00 14.43
C ASN A 233 -42.92 41.14 13.75
N GLN A 234 -42.49 41.57 12.57
CA GLN A 234 -43.21 42.56 11.77
C GLN A 234 -44.58 42.03 11.31
N MET A 235 -44.65 40.77 10.86
CA MET A 235 -45.91 40.13 10.46
C MET A 235 -46.84 39.94 11.66
N ARG A 236 -46.31 39.56 12.84
CA ARG A 236 -47.08 39.46 14.07
C ARG A 236 -47.76 40.78 14.44
N ALA A 237 -47.03 41.90 14.35
CA ALA A 237 -47.60 43.21 14.61
C ALA A 237 -48.72 43.57 13.62
N ARG A 238 -48.51 43.28 12.32
CA ARG A 238 -49.53 43.49 11.28
C ARG A 238 -50.77 42.63 11.52
N TYR A 239 -50.60 41.38 11.92
CA TYR A 239 -51.69 40.46 12.27
C TYR A 239 -52.50 40.97 13.47
N GLN A 240 -51.82 41.42 14.53
CA GLN A 240 -52.46 42.00 15.71
C GLN A 240 -53.26 43.28 15.39
N SER A 241 -52.81 44.05 14.39
CA SER A 241 -53.54 45.21 13.87
C SER A 241 -54.61 44.86 12.81
N GLY A 242 -54.81 43.59 12.48
CA GLY A 242 -55.79 43.13 11.49
C GLY A 242 -55.43 43.46 10.03
N LEU A 243 -54.17 43.80 9.74
CA LEU A 243 -53.70 44.18 8.40
C LEU A 243 -53.30 42.99 7.53
N ILE A 244 -53.10 41.82 8.14
CA ILE A 244 -52.87 40.55 7.45
C ILE A 244 -53.68 39.45 8.15
N ASP A 245 -53.92 38.38 7.41
CA ASP A 245 -54.52 37.14 7.88
C ASP A 245 -53.55 36.32 8.76
N ASN A 246 -54.11 35.36 9.50
CA ASN A 246 -53.31 34.47 10.34
C ASN A 246 -52.38 33.58 9.50
N ASP A 247 -52.80 33.18 8.29
CA ASP A 247 -52.03 32.23 7.48
C ASP A 247 -50.71 32.88 7.02
N SER A 248 -50.75 34.13 6.55
CA SER A 248 -49.56 34.96 6.28
C SER A 248 -48.59 35.04 7.47
N TYR A 249 -49.12 35.18 8.69
CA TYR A 249 -48.28 35.18 9.90
C TYR A 249 -47.68 33.80 10.20
N GLN A 250 -48.48 32.72 10.11
CA GLN A 250 -47.98 31.36 10.34
C GLN A 250 -46.95 30.94 9.28
N ASN A 251 -47.07 31.41 8.04
CA ASN A 251 -46.08 31.19 6.98
C ASN A 251 -44.73 31.84 7.32
N ALA A 252 -44.75 33.09 7.78
CA ALA A 252 -43.53 33.79 8.23
C ALA A 252 -42.87 33.10 9.43
N ARG A 253 -43.69 32.58 10.37
CA ARG A 253 -43.20 31.80 11.51
C ARG A 253 -42.60 30.47 11.07
N THR A 254 -43.25 29.76 10.16
CA THR A 254 -42.76 28.49 9.59
C THR A 254 -41.40 28.67 8.92
N GLN A 255 -41.22 29.74 8.13
CA GLN A 255 -39.93 30.03 7.50
C GLN A 255 -38.82 30.30 8.53
N THR A 256 -39.13 30.97 9.63
CA THR A 256 -38.15 31.19 10.72
C THR A 256 -37.74 29.86 11.36
N MET A 257 -38.69 28.93 11.55
CA MET A 257 -38.41 27.57 12.05
C MET A 257 -37.51 26.79 11.08
N ILE A 258 -37.78 26.83 9.77
CA ILE A 258 -36.96 26.16 8.75
C ILE A 258 -35.48 26.58 8.84
N TYR A 259 -35.20 27.88 9.04
CA TYR A 259 -33.82 28.35 9.19
C TYR A 259 -33.18 27.92 10.51
N SER A 260 -33.96 27.89 11.60
CA SER A 260 -33.50 27.38 12.90
C SER A 260 -33.15 25.89 12.82
N ASP A 261 -34.02 25.09 12.21
CA ASP A 261 -33.82 23.64 12.05
C ASP A 261 -32.60 23.36 11.15
N SER A 262 -32.47 24.10 10.05
CA SER A 262 -31.30 24.00 9.15
C SER A 262 -29.99 24.37 9.85
N PHE A 263 -29.99 25.40 10.72
CA PHE A 263 -28.84 25.75 11.54
C PHE A 263 -28.47 24.62 12.50
N ALA A 264 -29.46 24.09 13.23
CA ALA A 264 -29.25 23.00 14.19
C ALA A 264 -28.71 21.74 13.49
N GLN A 265 -29.28 21.37 12.34
CA GLN A 265 -28.84 20.22 11.56
C GLN A 265 -27.39 20.36 11.08
N ASN A 266 -27.01 21.52 10.52
CA ASN A 266 -25.64 21.76 10.07
C ASN A 266 -24.65 21.83 11.24
N LYS A 267 -25.11 22.23 12.44
CA LYS A 267 -24.28 22.24 13.64
C LYS A 267 -23.91 20.82 14.06
N VAL A 268 -24.87 19.89 14.00
CA VAL A 268 -24.61 18.46 14.24
C VAL A 268 -23.57 17.90 13.26
N TYR A 269 -23.65 18.27 11.97
CA TYR A 269 -22.65 17.83 10.99
C TYR A 269 -21.25 18.40 11.27
N LEU A 270 -21.16 19.68 11.63
CA LEU A 270 -19.90 20.29 12.06
C LEU A 270 -19.33 19.58 13.29
N ASP A 271 -20.15 19.31 14.30
CA ASP A 271 -19.69 18.67 15.55
C ASP A 271 -19.18 17.24 15.31
N SER A 272 -19.84 16.51 14.40
CA SER A 272 -19.37 15.19 13.94
C SER A 272 -18.01 15.30 13.25
N LEU A 273 -17.85 16.25 12.34
CA LEU A 273 -16.59 16.48 11.61
C LEU A 273 -15.45 16.88 12.57
N LEU A 274 -15.71 17.80 13.51
CA LEU A 274 -14.75 18.22 14.51
C LEU A 274 -14.36 17.06 15.44
N THR A 275 -15.26 16.13 15.74
CA THR A 275 -14.93 14.91 16.48
C THR A 275 -13.94 14.04 15.71
N THR A 276 -14.09 13.93 14.39
CA THR A 276 -13.12 13.24 13.53
C THR A 276 -11.75 13.94 13.53
N ILE A 277 -11.72 15.27 13.43
CA ILE A 277 -10.46 16.04 13.44
C ILE A 277 -9.80 15.98 14.83
N ALA A 278 -10.59 15.94 15.91
CA ALA A 278 -10.11 15.90 17.29
C ALA A 278 -9.25 14.67 17.60
N PHE A 279 -9.37 13.59 16.81
CA PHE A 279 -8.47 12.45 16.89
C PHE A 279 -7.00 12.83 16.61
N PHE A 280 -6.78 13.80 15.71
CA PHE A 280 -5.45 14.25 15.30
C PHE A 280 -5.03 15.53 16.02
N ILE A 281 -5.97 16.46 16.22
CA ILE A 281 -5.72 17.77 16.82
C ILE A 281 -6.61 17.90 18.07
N PRO A 282 -6.09 17.57 19.27
CA PRO A 282 -6.82 17.79 20.51
C PRO A 282 -7.26 19.26 20.64
N ASP A 283 -8.43 19.48 21.23
CA ASP A 283 -9.02 20.81 21.43
C ASP A 283 -9.37 21.60 20.16
N ILE A 284 -9.51 20.94 18.99
CA ILE A 284 -9.91 21.58 17.73
C ILE A 284 -11.18 22.43 17.83
N THR A 285 -12.07 22.11 18.78
CA THR A 285 -13.31 22.85 19.05
C THR A 285 -13.10 24.30 19.49
N ASN A 286 -11.89 24.66 19.94
CA ASN A 286 -11.51 26.03 20.32
C ASN A 286 -10.93 26.84 19.15
N TYR A 287 -10.81 26.22 17.97
CA TYR A 287 -10.21 26.81 16.78
C TYR A 287 -11.25 27.01 15.68
N SER A 288 -10.92 27.84 14.70
CA SER A 288 -11.69 28.04 13.45
C SER A 288 -10.72 27.93 12.26
N PRO A 289 -11.11 27.36 11.12
CA PRO A 289 -10.23 27.26 9.97
C PRO A 289 -10.04 28.64 9.36
N ASP A 290 -8.94 28.83 8.63
CA ASP A 290 -8.78 30.03 7.82
C ASP A 290 -9.79 30.01 6.65
N HIS A 291 -10.76 30.93 6.68
CA HIS A 291 -11.78 31.04 5.63
C HIS A 291 -11.23 31.69 4.34
N ALA A 292 -10.09 32.40 4.39
CA ALA A 292 -9.53 33.10 3.23
C ALA A 292 -9.06 32.14 2.14
N VAL A 293 -8.59 30.95 2.54
CA VAL A 293 -8.15 29.90 1.60
C VAL A 293 -9.27 29.41 0.70
N TRP A 294 -10.54 29.52 1.11
CA TRP A 294 -11.69 29.13 0.31
C TRP A 294 -11.77 29.93 -0.99
N ASP A 295 -11.78 31.26 -0.87
CA ASP A 295 -11.92 32.14 -2.03
C ASP A 295 -10.66 32.08 -2.91
N ALA A 296 -9.47 31.98 -2.29
CA ALA A 296 -8.22 31.77 -3.00
C ALA A 296 -8.23 30.50 -3.87
N TYR A 297 -8.78 29.38 -3.36
CA TYR A 297 -8.84 28.13 -4.11
C TYR A 297 -9.87 28.16 -5.25
N ILE A 298 -10.99 28.87 -5.05
CA ILE A 298 -11.96 29.12 -6.13
C ILE A 298 -11.32 29.96 -7.24
N ASP A 299 -10.57 31.00 -6.90
CA ASP A 299 -9.90 31.85 -7.88
C ASP A 299 -8.77 31.13 -8.60
N LEU A 300 -7.98 30.31 -7.89
CA LEU A 300 -7.00 29.41 -8.50
C LEU A 300 -7.67 28.49 -9.52
N GLY A 301 -8.75 27.81 -9.13
CA GLY A 301 -9.48 26.92 -10.02
C GLY A 301 -10.10 27.65 -11.22
N ASN A 302 -10.53 28.91 -11.08
CA ASN A 302 -11.05 29.67 -12.21
C ASN A 302 -9.99 29.96 -13.29
N ASN A 303 -8.72 30.03 -12.91
CA ASN A 303 -7.59 30.26 -13.80
C ASN A 303 -6.88 28.97 -14.24
N MET A 304 -7.25 27.83 -13.66
CA MET A 304 -6.71 26.51 -13.99
C MET A 304 -7.46 25.89 -15.16
N GLU A 305 -6.73 25.15 -15.99
CA GLU A 305 -7.28 24.20 -16.96
C GLU A 305 -6.82 22.79 -16.57
N MET A 306 -7.74 21.82 -16.62
CA MET A 306 -7.41 20.42 -16.41
C MET A 306 -7.11 19.79 -17.76
N GLU A 307 -5.89 19.28 -17.90
CA GLU A 307 -5.43 18.64 -19.13
C GLU A 307 -5.68 17.14 -19.11
N GLU A 308 -5.88 16.59 -20.31
CA GLU A 308 -5.94 15.15 -20.53
C GLU A 308 -4.51 14.58 -20.51
N VAL A 309 -4.22 13.74 -19.53
CA VAL A 309 -2.96 13.02 -19.40
C VAL A 309 -3.14 11.59 -19.91
N ALA A 310 -2.32 11.18 -20.86
CA ALA A 310 -2.38 9.83 -21.42
C ALA A 310 -2.15 8.77 -20.34
N PHE A 311 -2.88 7.65 -20.42
CA PHE A 311 -2.78 6.56 -19.44
C PHE A 311 -1.33 6.06 -19.30
N ALA A 312 -0.60 5.92 -20.41
CA ALA A 312 0.78 5.45 -20.43
C ALA A 312 1.76 6.35 -19.65
N ASP A 313 1.47 7.65 -19.53
CA ASP A 313 2.31 8.61 -18.81
C ASP A 313 1.90 8.74 -17.33
N SER A 314 0.80 8.09 -16.94
CA SER A 314 0.30 8.09 -15.56
C SER A 314 0.95 7.02 -14.70
N ILE A 315 1.00 7.22 -13.38
CA ILE A 315 1.46 6.19 -12.43
C ILE A 315 0.61 4.92 -12.53
N ASN A 316 -0.70 5.06 -12.77
CA ASN A 316 -1.60 3.92 -12.98
C ASN A 316 -1.18 3.09 -14.21
N GLY A 317 -0.80 3.75 -15.31
CA GLY A 317 -0.29 3.11 -16.52
C GLY A 317 1.03 2.41 -16.29
N GLU A 318 1.95 3.04 -15.57
CA GLU A 318 3.24 2.43 -15.22
C GLU A 318 3.05 1.19 -14.34
N ILE A 319 2.17 1.21 -13.35
CA ILE A 319 1.83 0.02 -12.54
C ILE A 319 1.28 -1.11 -13.41
N ALA A 320 0.39 -0.78 -14.33
CA ALA A 320 -0.21 -1.75 -15.25
C ALA A 320 0.86 -2.36 -16.19
N TYR A 321 1.76 -1.52 -16.68
CA TYR A 321 2.88 -1.92 -17.53
C TYR A 321 3.87 -2.83 -16.79
N GLN A 322 4.28 -2.46 -15.58
CA GLN A 322 5.13 -3.30 -14.73
C GLN A 322 4.48 -4.64 -14.38
N SER A 323 3.16 -4.65 -14.16
CA SER A 323 2.39 -5.87 -13.94
C SER A 323 2.39 -6.78 -15.17
N LYS A 324 2.28 -6.20 -16.37
CA LYS A 324 2.42 -6.93 -17.64
C LYS A 324 3.82 -7.52 -17.81
N LEU A 325 4.87 -6.73 -17.62
CA LEU A 325 6.26 -7.22 -17.70
C LEU A 325 6.52 -8.38 -16.73
N ARG A 326 6.00 -8.27 -15.50
CA ARG A 326 6.07 -9.35 -14.51
C ARG A 326 5.39 -10.63 -14.98
N ALA A 327 4.22 -10.54 -15.61
CA ALA A 327 3.48 -11.69 -16.14
C ALA A 327 4.18 -12.31 -17.35
N GLU A 328 4.71 -11.50 -18.28
CA GLU A 328 5.52 -11.96 -19.42
C GLU A 328 6.76 -12.72 -18.94
N TYR A 329 7.46 -12.16 -17.95
CA TYR A 329 8.63 -12.80 -17.35
C TYR A 329 8.29 -14.12 -16.65
N THR A 330 7.10 -14.20 -16.02
CA THR A 330 6.59 -15.44 -15.44
C THR A 330 6.35 -16.51 -16.51
N LEU A 331 5.75 -16.14 -17.64
CA LEU A 331 5.53 -17.04 -18.76
C LEU A 331 6.85 -17.58 -19.33
N GLU A 332 7.85 -16.71 -19.49
CA GLU A 332 9.19 -17.11 -19.94
C GLU A 332 9.86 -18.11 -18.99
N ALA A 333 9.77 -17.88 -17.68
CA ALA A 333 10.28 -18.81 -16.67
C ALA A 333 9.58 -20.17 -16.77
N MET A 334 8.24 -20.20 -16.81
CA MET A 334 7.49 -21.45 -16.93
C MET A 334 7.74 -22.18 -18.27
N LYS A 335 8.01 -21.44 -19.34
CA LYS A 335 8.44 -22.00 -20.63
C LYS A 335 9.80 -22.69 -20.50
N SER A 336 10.77 -22.09 -19.81
CA SER A 336 12.07 -22.72 -19.54
C SER A 336 11.92 -23.96 -18.64
N GLY A 337 10.98 -23.95 -17.69
CA GLY A 337 10.67 -25.08 -16.82
C GLY A 337 10.18 -26.33 -17.55
N ASN A 338 9.54 -26.17 -18.71
CA ASN A 338 9.07 -27.25 -19.59
C ASN A 338 10.16 -27.91 -20.44
N LEU A 339 11.39 -27.38 -20.45
CA LEU A 339 12.49 -27.96 -21.22
C LEU A 339 13.08 -29.18 -20.49
N PRO A 340 13.67 -30.16 -21.22
CA PRO A 340 14.44 -31.23 -20.62
C PRO A 340 15.61 -30.68 -19.78
N ASP A 341 15.91 -31.36 -18.67
CA ASP A 341 17.10 -31.05 -17.89
C ASP A 341 18.32 -31.65 -18.58
N LEU A 342 19.27 -30.80 -18.92
CA LEU A 342 20.60 -31.18 -19.37
C LEU A 342 21.58 -30.31 -18.62
N SER A 343 22.46 -30.92 -17.84
CA SER A 343 23.43 -30.22 -17.00
C SER A 343 24.83 -30.83 -17.15
N ILE A 344 25.85 -29.98 -17.15
CA ILE A 344 27.24 -30.40 -16.95
C ILE A 344 27.41 -30.61 -15.45
N VAL A 345 27.88 -31.79 -15.07
CA VAL A 345 28.14 -32.14 -13.68
C VAL A 345 29.60 -32.54 -13.52
N GLY A 346 30.24 -31.99 -12.50
CA GLY A 346 31.60 -32.32 -12.11
C GLY A 346 31.63 -32.60 -10.62
N SER A 347 32.30 -33.68 -10.21
CA SER A 347 32.56 -33.96 -8.81
C SER A 347 33.96 -34.49 -8.58
N VAL A 348 34.54 -34.11 -7.46
CA VAL A 348 35.82 -34.63 -6.95
C VAL A 348 35.58 -35.06 -5.51
N ASN A 349 35.80 -36.34 -5.24
CA ASN A 349 35.63 -36.97 -3.94
C ASN A 349 36.97 -37.52 -3.47
N LEU A 350 37.52 -36.88 -2.44
CA LEU A 350 38.68 -37.39 -1.71
C LEU A 350 38.14 -38.25 -0.56
N ASN A 351 38.50 -39.53 -0.50
CA ASN A 351 38.08 -40.40 0.59
C ASN A 351 39.21 -41.30 1.09
N GLY A 352 38.95 -41.94 2.22
CA GLY A 352 39.86 -42.91 2.81
C GLY A 352 39.12 -43.95 3.63
N ILE A 353 39.80 -45.04 3.93
CA ILE A 353 39.32 -46.07 4.86
C ILE A 353 40.42 -46.31 5.88
N THR A 354 40.11 -46.13 7.15
CA THR A 354 41.07 -46.35 8.24
C THR A 354 40.45 -47.21 9.35
N PRO A 355 41.14 -48.22 9.90
CA PRO A 355 40.66 -48.95 11.06
C PRO A 355 40.44 -48.04 12.28
N ASN A 356 39.42 -48.32 13.10
CA ASN A 356 39.10 -47.47 14.26
C ASN A 356 40.24 -47.30 15.26
N THR A 357 41.22 -48.21 15.29
CA THR A 357 42.40 -48.14 16.16
C THR A 357 43.29 -46.93 15.89
N SER A 358 43.16 -46.27 14.74
CA SER A 358 43.97 -45.10 14.37
C SER A 358 43.45 -43.79 14.98
N GLY A 359 42.20 -43.75 15.46
CA GLY A 359 41.57 -42.56 16.05
C GLY A 359 40.87 -41.64 15.03
N TYR A 360 39.75 -41.05 15.47
CA TYR A 360 38.82 -40.28 14.63
C TYR A 360 39.46 -39.15 13.82
N PHE A 361 40.28 -38.29 14.45
CA PHE A 361 40.88 -37.15 13.76
C PHE A 361 42.03 -37.54 12.83
N LYS A 362 42.72 -38.64 13.12
CA LYS A 362 43.82 -39.13 12.28
C LYS A 362 43.32 -39.76 10.99
N SER A 363 42.07 -40.23 10.93
CA SER A 363 41.52 -40.81 9.71
C SER A 363 41.41 -39.80 8.57
N PHE A 364 41.24 -38.50 8.83
CA PHE A 364 41.24 -37.49 7.76
C PHE A 364 42.59 -37.45 6.99
N GLY A 365 43.70 -37.80 7.65
CA GLY A 365 45.00 -37.94 6.99
C GLY A 365 45.10 -39.12 6.03
N SER A 366 44.14 -40.05 6.05
CA SER A 366 44.09 -41.20 5.14
C SER A 366 43.30 -40.94 3.86
N MET A 367 42.86 -39.71 3.62
CA MET A 367 42.05 -39.33 2.45
C MET A 367 42.90 -39.24 1.18
N THR A 368 43.48 -40.36 0.75
CA THR A 368 44.37 -40.44 -0.40
C THR A 368 43.68 -40.94 -1.66
N ASN A 369 42.49 -41.54 -1.54
CA ASN A 369 41.75 -42.04 -2.70
C ASN A 369 41.02 -40.87 -3.35
N VAL A 370 41.26 -40.67 -4.64
CA VAL A 370 40.63 -39.62 -5.43
C VAL A 370 39.68 -40.27 -6.44
N ASP A 371 38.38 -40.07 -6.23
CA ASP A 371 37.37 -40.38 -7.23
C ASP A 371 36.93 -39.08 -7.89
N PHE A 372 36.95 -39.01 -9.21
CA PHE A 372 36.46 -37.85 -9.94
C PHE A 372 35.46 -38.27 -11.00
N PHE A 373 34.51 -37.38 -11.27
CA PHE A 373 33.51 -37.56 -12.31
C PHE A 373 33.30 -36.24 -13.04
N ALA A 374 33.26 -36.30 -14.36
CA ALA A 374 32.85 -35.19 -15.20
C ALA A 374 31.98 -35.75 -16.30
N GLY A 375 30.75 -35.23 -16.43
CA GLY A 375 29.79 -35.79 -17.36
C GLY A 375 28.62 -34.88 -17.64
N LEU A 376 27.76 -35.34 -18.54
CA LEU A 376 26.47 -34.73 -18.82
C LEU A 376 25.38 -35.55 -18.14
N GLN A 377 24.49 -34.87 -17.42
CA GLN A 377 23.30 -35.46 -16.84
C GLN A 377 22.07 -35.00 -17.62
N PHE A 378 21.33 -35.94 -18.20
CA PHE A 378 20.08 -35.68 -18.91
C PHE A 378 18.89 -36.28 -18.16
N SER A 379 17.82 -35.51 -17.98
CA SER A 379 16.57 -35.96 -17.37
C SER A 379 15.37 -35.35 -18.07
N TYR A 380 14.45 -36.21 -18.52
CA TYR A 380 13.20 -35.80 -19.17
C TYR A 380 12.00 -36.49 -18.51
N PRO A 381 11.12 -35.76 -17.81
CA PRO A 381 9.93 -36.35 -17.19
C PRO A 381 8.92 -36.79 -18.27
N ILE A 382 8.53 -38.06 -18.26
CA ILE A 382 7.48 -38.58 -19.15
C ILE A 382 6.11 -38.24 -18.55
N GLY A 383 5.22 -37.65 -19.35
CA GLY A 383 3.88 -37.20 -18.96
C GLY A 383 3.82 -35.72 -18.57
N ASP A 384 4.74 -35.27 -17.72
CA ASP A 384 4.96 -33.89 -17.26
C ASP A 384 3.73 -32.97 -17.22
N ARG A 385 2.67 -33.43 -16.55
CA ARG A 385 1.39 -32.71 -16.51
C ARG A 385 1.47 -31.43 -15.67
N ALA A 386 2.31 -31.44 -14.63
CA ALA A 386 2.45 -30.31 -13.71
C ALA A 386 3.06 -29.09 -14.40
N ASN A 387 4.21 -29.25 -15.08
CA ASN A 387 4.85 -28.10 -15.73
C ASN A 387 4.03 -27.59 -16.93
N LYS A 388 3.38 -28.49 -17.68
CA LYS A 388 2.42 -28.10 -18.73
C LYS A 388 1.25 -27.27 -18.18
N ALA A 389 0.69 -27.68 -17.04
CA ALA A 389 -0.37 -26.94 -16.38
C ALA A 389 0.13 -25.58 -15.90
N GLN A 390 1.31 -25.50 -15.28
CA GLN A 390 1.91 -24.24 -14.83
C GLN A 390 2.17 -23.27 -15.99
N TYR A 391 2.68 -23.74 -17.12
CA TYR A 391 2.83 -22.92 -18.33
C TYR A 391 1.49 -22.39 -18.83
N LYS A 392 0.46 -23.24 -18.91
CA LYS A 392 -0.89 -22.80 -19.31
C LYS A 392 -1.53 -21.84 -18.32
N MET A 393 -1.29 -22.02 -17.01
CA MET A 393 -1.72 -21.06 -16.00
C MET A 393 -1.01 -19.70 -16.15
N ALA A 394 0.30 -19.69 -16.43
CA ALA A 394 1.04 -18.46 -16.69
C ALA A 394 0.58 -17.76 -17.98
N GLU A 395 0.30 -18.52 -19.05
CA GLU A 395 -0.26 -18.01 -20.30
C GLU A 395 -1.64 -17.36 -20.07
N ASN A 396 -2.53 -18.04 -19.34
CA ASN A 396 -3.83 -17.49 -18.96
C ASN A 396 -3.70 -16.27 -18.03
N SER A 397 -2.74 -16.29 -17.10
CA SER A 397 -2.46 -15.16 -16.22
C SER A 397 -2.00 -13.93 -17.02
N LEU A 398 -1.16 -14.12 -18.05
CA LEU A 398 -0.76 -13.04 -18.94
C LEU A 398 -1.96 -12.44 -19.68
N TYR A 399 -2.84 -13.29 -20.25
CA TYR A 399 -4.07 -12.79 -20.87
C TYR A 399 -4.96 -12.03 -19.89
N GLY A 400 -5.09 -12.51 -18.65
CA GLY A 400 -5.80 -11.82 -17.58
C GLY A 400 -5.21 -10.44 -17.26
N VAL A 401 -3.87 -10.33 -17.20
CA VAL A 401 -3.18 -9.07 -16.96
C VAL A 401 -3.32 -8.10 -18.14
N ILE A 402 -3.27 -8.58 -19.38
CA ILE A 402 -3.52 -7.75 -20.58
C ILE A 402 -4.95 -7.20 -20.56
N ALA A 403 -5.95 -8.03 -20.27
CA ALA A 403 -7.33 -7.57 -20.15
C ALA A 403 -7.52 -6.58 -18.97
N GLN A 404 -6.83 -6.81 -17.85
CA GLN A 404 -6.84 -5.88 -16.71
C GLN A 404 -6.19 -4.53 -17.05
N TYR A 405 -5.12 -4.53 -17.87
CA TYR A 405 -4.51 -3.32 -18.40
C TYR A 405 -5.52 -2.51 -19.22
N GLU A 406 -6.19 -3.14 -20.20
CA GLU A 406 -7.20 -2.47 -21.03
C GLU A 406 -8.38 -1.94 -20.22
N LYS A 407 -8.80 -2.68 -19.19
CA LYS A 407 -9.85 -2.23 -18.27
C LYS A 407 -9.39 -1.00 -17.49
N LEU A 408 -8.20 -1.05 -16.90
CA LEU A 408 -7.66 0.04 -16.10
C LEU A 408 -7.46 1.31 -16.94
N GLU A 409 -7.02 1.17 -18.19
CA GLU A 409 -6.92 2.28 -19.15
C GLU A 409 -8.30 2.93 -19.39
N LYS A 410 -9.34 2.13 -19.64
CA LYS A 410 -10.71 2.64 -19.83
C LYS A 410 -11.26 3.29 -18.57
N ASP A 411 -11.06 2.67 -17.40
CA ASP A 411 -11.51 3.20 -16.12
C ASP A 411 -10.82 4.53 -15.80
N TYR A 412 -9.49 4.60 -16.00
CA TYR A 412 -8.70 5.83 -15.83
C TYR A 412 -9.18 6.95 -16.76
N ASN A 413 -9.29 6.67 -18.07
CA ASN A 413 -9.76 7.66 -19.04
C ASN A 413 -11.18 8.15 -18.71
N THR A 414 -12.07 7.25 -18.28
CA THR A 414 -13.43 7.60 -17.86
C THR A 414 -13.42 8.49 -16.62
N GLN A 415 -12.60 8.17 -15.62
CA GLN A 415 -12.46 8.98 -14.40
C GLN A 415 -11.88 10.36 -14.70
N LEU A 416 -10.80 10.43 -15.49
CA LEU A 416 -10.17 11.68 -15.91
C LEU A 416 -11.15 12.58 -16.66
N GLN A 417 -11.84 12.04 -17.66
CA GLN A 417 -12.86 12.79 -18.43
C GLN A 417 -14.04 13.22 -17.55
N THR A 418 -14.41 12.41 -16.55
CA THR A 418 -15.43 12.78 -15.56
C THR A 418 -14.98 13.98 -14.73
N TYR A 419 -13.73 14.00 -14.25
CA TYR A 419 -13.20 15.13 -13.48
C TYR A 419 -13.10 16.41 -14.32
N ILE A 420 -12.58 16.33 -15.54
CA ILE A 420 -12.52 17.47 -16.47
C ILE A 420 -13.93 18.02 -16.76
N SER A 421 -14.89 17.13 -17.03
CA SER A 421 -16.27 17.52 -17.32
C SER A 421 -16.95 18.15 -16.10
N ARG A 422 -16.78 17.56 -14.90
CA ARG A 422 -17.32 18.10 -13.65
C ARG A 422 -16.73 19.47 -13.31
N PHE A 423 -15.41 19.61 -13.44
CA PHE A 423 -14.71 20.88 -13.21
C PHE A 423 -15.29 22.01 -14.07
N ASN A 424 -15.41 21.78 -15.38
CA ASN A 424 -15.98 22.75 -16.31
C ASN A 424 -17.47 23.04 -16.02
N ALA A 425 -18.24 22.00 -15.70
CA ALA A 425 -19.66 22.14 -15.35
C ALA A 425 -19.84 22.97 -14.06
N TYR A 426 -19.09 22.67 -13.01
CA TYR A 426 -19.16 23.41 -11.74
C TYR A 426 -18.73 24.86 -11.89
N LYS A 427 -17.67 25.15 -12.66
CA LYS A 427 -17.27 26.53 -13.00
C LYS A 427 -18.42 27.34 -13.60
N ASN A 428 -19.13 26.77 -14.58
CA ASN A 428 -20.29 27.39 -15.21
C ASN A 428 -21.49 27.52 -14.25
N LEU A 429 -21.78 26.48 -13.48
CA LEU A 429 -22.87 26.47 -12.51
C LEU A 429 -22.66 27.49 -11.39
N ILE A 430 -21.43 27.66 -10.89
CA ILE A 430 -21.07 28.68 -9.89
C ILE A 430 -21.35 30.08 -10.45
N SER A 431 -20.92 30.37 -11.69
CA SER A 431 -21.18 31.66 -12.34
C SER A 431 -22.69 31.93 -12.50
N SER A 432 -23.43 30.93 -12.98
CA SER A 432 -24.89 30.99 -13.14
C SER A 432 -25.61 31.20 -11.81
N LYS A 433 -25.23 30.47 -10.76
CA LYS A 433 -25.80 30.61 -9.41
C LYS A 433 -25.51 31.97 -8.80
N ARG A 434 -24.31 32.52 -9.00
CA ARG A 434 -23.98 33.90 -8.59
C ARG A 434 -24.89 34.91 -9.29
N ALA A 435 -25.19 34.74 -10.58
CA ALA A 435 -26.13 35.60 -11.31
C ALA A 435 -27.58 35.45 -10.79
N GLN A 436 -28.02 34.22 -10.53
CA GLN A 436 -29.34 33.93 -9.94
C GLN A 436 -29.51 34.61 -8.58
N ILE A 437 -28.50 34.53 -7.70
CA ILE A 437 -28.52 35.18 -6.38
C ILE A 437 -28.64 36.70 -6.52
N ARG A 438 -27.94 37.33 -7.47
CA ARG A 438 -28.07 38.78 -7.75
C ARG A 438 -29.49 39.15 -8.18
N ALA A 439 -30.09 38.36 -9.08
CA ALA A 439 -31.47 38.58 -9.53
C ALA A 439 -32.49 38.41 -8.39
N LEU A 440 -32.34 37.37 -7.57
CA LEU A 440 -33.20 37.13 -6.39
C LEU A 440 -33.10 38.26 -5.37
N ASN A 441 -31.89 38.75 -5.07
CA ASN A 441 -31.70 39.90 -4.19
C ASN A 441 -32.43 41.14 -4.72
N SER A 442 -32.35 41.42 -6.02
CA SER A 442 -33.06 42.54 -6.65
C SER A 442 -34.58 42.37 -6.60
N ARG A 443 -35.09 41.14 -6.81
CA ARG A 443 -36.51 40.82 -6.72
C ARG A 443 -37.04 41.02 -5.29
N ILE A 444 -36.32 40.50 -4.29
CA ILE A 444 -36.68 40.63 -2.87
C ILE A 444 -36.72 42.11 -2.46
N ALA A 445 -35.73 42.91 -2.86
CA ALA A 445 -35.71 44.35 -2.58
C ALA A 445 -36.96 45.05 -3.14
N THR A 446 -37.34 44.71 -4.38
CA THR A 446 -38.54 45.27 -5.03
C THR A 446 -39.84 44.79 -4.35
N GLN A 447 -39.94 43.50 -4.00
CA GLN A 447 -41.09 42.94 -3.31
C GLN A 447 -41.26 43.53 -1.91
N MET A 448 -40.17 43.78 -1.18
CA MET A 448 -40.22 44.47 0.11
C MET A 448 -40.83 45.87 -0.02
N GLN A 449 -40.40 46.67 -1.00
CA GLN A 449 -40.99 47.98 -1.26
C GLN A 449 -42.48 47.90 -1.61
N LYS A 450 -42.89 46.91 -2.43
CA LYS A 450 -44.31 46.69 -2.76
C LYS A 450 -45.13 46.26 -1.55
N LEU A 451 -44.57 45.42 -0.67
CA LEU A 451 -45.23 44.96 0.56
C LEU A 451 -45.44 46.12 1.54
N GLU A 452 -44.49 47.05 1.63
CA GLU A 452 -44.64 48.29 2.40
C GLU A 452 -45.78 49.16 1.87
N GLN A 453 -46.01 49.16 0.55
CA GLN A 453 -47.11 49.86 -0.11
C GLN A 453 -48.43 49.07 -0.10
N GLY A 454 -48.48 47.86 0.47
CA GLY A 454 -49.65 46.99 0.44
C GLY A 454 -49.99 46.42 -0.94
N ARG A 455 -49.01 46.38 -1.86
CA ARG A 455 -49.16 45.98 -3.27
C ARG A 455 -48.55 44.61 -3.60
N ALA A 456 -48.10 43.87 -2.59
CA ALA A 456 -47.55 42.54 -2.76
C ALA A 456 -48.05 41.62 -1.63
N GLU A 457 -48.23 40.36 -1.98
CA GLU A 457 -48.58 39.30 -1.03
C GLU A 457 -47.35 38.90 -0.23
N VAL A 458 -47.57 38.58 1.06
CA VAL A 458 -46.50 38.14 1.97
C VAL A 458 -45.86 36.85 1.44
N ASP A 459 -46.68 35.91 0.97
CA ASP A 459 -46.23 34.60 0.52
C ASP A 459 -45.27 34.63 -0.68
N ASP A 460 -45.45 35.55 -1.63
CA ASP A 460 -44.52 35.73 -2.77
C ASP A 460 -43.13 36.21 -2.30
N LEU A 461 -43.09 37.09 -1.29
CA LEU A 461 -41.83 37.52 -0.67
C LEU A 461 -41.17 36.38 0.12
N LEU A 462 -41.95 35.61 0.90
CA LEU A 462 -41.41 34.48 1.67
C LEU A 462 -40.83 33.41 0.76
N THR A 463 -41.52 33.09 -0.33
CA THR A 463 -41.06 32.18 -1.38
C THR A 463 -39.74 32.65 -1.97
N SER A 464 -39.65 33.92 -2.37
CA SER A 464 -38.43 34.48 -2.95
C SER A 464 -37.25 34.46 -1.96
N ARG A 465 -37.50 34.68 -0.66
CA ARG A 465 -36.48 34.56 0.40
C ARG A 465 -36.02 33.11 0.63
N LEU A 466 -36.93 32.14 0.52
CA LEU A 466 -36.58 30.72 0.60
C LEU A 466 -35.76 30.27 -0.62
N GLU A 467 -36.10 30.76 -1.81
CA GLU A 467 -35.33 30.54 -3.04
C GLU A 467 -33.92 31.13 -2.93
N LEU A 468 -33.77 32.32 -2.34
CA LEU A 468 -32.46 32.91 -2.06
C LEU A 468 -31.64 32.04 -1.11
N ALA A 469 -32.25 31.58 -0.01
CA ALA A 469 -31.60 30.69 0.95
C ALA A 469 -31.03 29.45 0.26
N THR A 470 -31.90 28.79 -0.49
CA THR A 470 -31.60 27.56 -1.23
C THR A 470 -30.51 27.81 -2.27
N SER A 471 -30.54 28.96 -2.96
CA SER A 471 -29.54 29.30 -3.97
C SER A 471 -28.16 29.59 -3.35
N GLN A 472 -28.12 30.24 -2.18
CA GLN A 472 -26.88 30.51 -1.45
C GLN A 472 -26.24 29.23 -0.92
N THR A 473 -27.03 28.31 -0.35
CA THR A 473 -26.52 27.04 0.15
C THR A 473 -26.07 26.13 -0.99
N GLN A 474 -26.82 26.09 -2.10
CA GLN A 474 -26.39 25.41 -3.32
C GLN A 474 -25.09 25.97 -3.90
N LEU A 475 -24.88 27.29 -3.85
CA LEU A 475 -23.63 27.90 -4.29
C LEU A 475 -22.44 27.41 -3.45
N LEU A 476 -22.58 27.34 -2.12
CA LEU A 476 -21.52 26.82 -1.25
C LEU A 476 -21.21 25.35 -1.52
N ASN A 477 -22.24 24.53 -1.71
CA ASN A 477 -22.05 23.12 -2.06
C ASN A 477 -21.34 22.99 -3.42
N LEU A 478 -21.73 23.75 -4.43
CA LEU A 478 -21.06 23.75 -5.74
C LEU A 478 -19.60 24.19 -5.65
N GLN A 479 -19.30 25.17 -4.80
CA GLN A 479 -17.93 25.61 -4.53
C GLN A 479 -17.11 24.52 -3.84
N TYR A 480 -17.69 23.83 -2.85
CA TYR A 480 -17.05 22.67 -2.23
C TYR A 480 -16.76 21.58 -3.27
N GLU A 481 -17.76 21.17 -4.05
CA GLU A 481 -17.61 20.14 -5.10
C GLU A 481 -16.58 20.52 -6.16
N PHE A 482 -16.47 21.81 -6.48
CA PHE A 482 -15.44 22.32 -7.37
C PHE A 482 -14.03 22.15 -6.77
N ILE A 483 -13.85 22.52 -5.50
CA ILE A 483 -12.58 22.35 -4.77
C ILE A 483 -12.21 20.87 -4.64
N THR A 484 -13.16 20.01 -4.27
CA THR A 484 -12.90 18.57 -4.12
C THR A 484 -12.57 17.89 -5.44
N THR A 485 -13.19 18.33 -6.56
CA THR A 485 -12.84 17.85 -7.90
C THR A 485 -11.39 18.15 -8.26
N ILE A 486 -10.85 19.29 -7.83
CA ILE A 486 -9.42 19.61 -8.01
C ILE A 486 -8.53 18.65 -7.21
N PHE A 487 -8.89 18.34 -5.97
CA PHE A 487 -8.15 17.36 -5.16
C PHE A 487 -8.21 15.96 -5.78
N ASP A 488 -9.38 15.55 -6.27
CA ASP A 488 -9.55 14.25 -6.92
C ASP A 488 -8.72 14.13 -8.19
N TYR A 489 -8.75 15.15 -9.05
CA TYR A 489 -7.93 15.22 -10.25
C TYR A 489 -6.43 15.11 -9.93
N ARG A 490 -5.95 15.90 -8.96
CA ARG A 490 -4.54 15.84 -8.52
C ARG A 490 -4.18 14.48 -7.93
N SER A 491 -5.10 13.87 -7.19
CA SER A 491 -4.87 12.55 -6.58
C SER A 491 -4.76 11.44 -7.61
N LEU A 492 -5.61 11.47 -8.66
CA LEU A 492 -5.58 10.52 -9.77
C LEU A 492 -4.25 10.55 -10.51
N LEU A 493 -3.67 11.74 -10.64
CA LEU A 493 -2.39 11.99 -11.32
C LEU A 493 -1.19 11.90 -10.36
N ALA A 494 -1.42 11.72 -9.06
CA ALA A 494 -0.41 11.79 -8.00
C ALA A 494 0.52 13.02 -8.12
N MET A 495 -0.05 14.17 -8.46
CA MET A 495 0.69 15.43 -8.51
C MET A 495 1.11 15.85 -7.11
N GLU A 496 2.36 16.31 -6.95
CA GLU A 496 2.79 16.96 -5.71
C GLU A 496 1.89 18.16 -5.41
N TYR A 497 1.40 18.21 -4.18
CA TYR A 497 0.59 19.33 -3.72
C TYR A 497 1.50 20.55 -3.54
N ILE A 498 1.22 21.61 -4.30
CA ILE A 498 1.85 22.91 -4.09
C ILE A 498 1.33 23.46 -2.76
N ASP A 499 2.24 23.73 -1.82
CA ASP A 499 2.01 24.33 -0.50
C ASP A 499 1.29 25.68 -0.54
#